data_AF-A0A9D9UJK5-F1
#
_entry.id   AF-A0A9D9UJK5-F1
#
_cell.length_a   1.000
_cell.length_b   1.000
_cell.length_c   1.000
_cell.angle_alpha   90.00
_cell.angle_beta   90.00
_cell.angle_gamma   90.00
#
_symmetry.space_group_name_H-M   'P 1'
#
loop_
_entity.id
_entity.type
_entity.pdbx_description
1 polymer ?
#
loop_
_entity_poly.entity_id
_entity_poly.type
_entity_poly.pdbx_seq_one_letter_code
_entity_poly.pdbx_strand_id
1 'polypeptide(L)'
;RYDHMFAFGQQPQQFTLMGMVNIPMSWSTKMNKANIHSFQIKNESLYWQKQMVLNEASGMIKAMKTELSFLKDQYRISENSIIPALRKNYETALLAWQNNTGDLFQVQDAWESLNMAQLDTLDKLQRILVTQVEIEKQMEIK
;
A
#
# COMPACT_ATOMS: atom_id res chain seq x y z
N ARG A 1 -42.38 3.96 -87.84
CA ARG A 1 -42.32 5.38 -87.40
C ARG A 1 -41.27 5.42 -86.30
N TYR A 2 -40.16 6.10 -86.58
CA TYR A 2 -38.95 6.19 -85.78
C TYR A 2 -39.16 7.11 -84.56
N ASP A 3 -38.60 6.75 -83.41
CA ASP A 3 -37.52 7.51 -82.75
C ASP A 3 -37.01 6.75 -81.49
N HIS A 4 -35.82 6.12 -81.55
CA HIS A 4 -34.49 6.58 -81.03
C HIS A 4 -34.40 6.50 -79.49
N MET A 5 -33.49 5.77 -78.82
CA MET A 5 -32.12 5.34 -79.14
C MET A 5 -31.73 3.98 -78.49
N PHE A 6 -30.75 3.34 -79.14
CA PHE A 6 -29.97 2.18 -78.75
C PHE A 6 -29.20 2.35 -77.43
N ALA A 7 -29.14 1.28 -76.62
CA ALA A 7 -27.91 0.82 -76.00
C ALA A 7 -27.91 -0.72 -75.98
N PHE A 8 -27.13 -1.28 -76.89
CA PHE A 8 -26.85 -2.69 -77.08
C PHE A 8 -25.90 -3.15 -75.96
N GLY A 9 -26.23 -4.21 -75.22
CA GLY A 9 -25.24 -4.83 -74.33
C GLY A 9 -25.84 -5.64 -73.19
N GLN A 10 -25.76 -6.97 -73.29
CA GLN A 10 -25.94 -7.86 -72.15
C GLN A 10 -24.83 -7.56 -71.13
N GLN A 11 -25.14 -6.90 -70.02
CA GLN A 11 -24.19 -6.76 -68.91
C GLN A 11 -24.25 -8.03 -68.05
N PRO A 12 -23.16 -8.82 -67.96
CA PRO A 12 -23.11 -9.92 -67.01
C PRO A 12 -23.04 -9.35 -65.59
N GLN A 13 -23.75 -9.97 -64.65
CA GLN A 13 -23.66 -9.64 -63.21
C GLN A 13 -22.21 -9.86 -62.74
N GLN A 14 -21.46 -8.79 -62.52
CA GLN A 14 -20.10 -8.85 -62.01
C GLN A 14 -20.10 -8.74 -60.48
N PHE A 15 -19.67 -9.80 -59.80
CA PHE A 15 -19.33 -9.76 -58.37
C PHE A 15 -17.86 -9.39 -58.23
N THR A 16 -17.56 -8.22 -57.66
CA THR A 16 -16.19 -7.77 -57.42
C THR A 16 -15.81 -8.01 -55.96
N LEU A 17 -14.89 -8.94 -55.70
CA LEU A 17 -14.28 -9.13 -54.39
C LEU A 17 -12.99 -8.30 -54.33
N MET A 18 -13.00 -7.17 -53.62
CA MET A 18 -11.82 -6.35 -53.41
C MET A 18 -11.06 -6.79 -52.16
N GLY A 19 -9.91 -7.45 -52.34
CA GLY A 19 -8.93 -7.67 -51.28
C GLY A 19 -7.84 -6.60 -51.34
N MET A 20 -7.80 -5.69 -50.37
CA MET A 20 -6.69 -4.72 -50.24
C MET A 20 -5.56 -5.34 -49.42
N VAL A 21 -4.38 -5.53 -50.03
CA VAL A 21 -3.14 -5.85 -49.30
C VAL A 21 -2.28 -4.58 -49.27
N ASN A 22 -2.17 -3.95 -48.11
CA ASN A 22 -1.30 -2.80 -47.91
C ASN A 22 0.13 -3.28 -47.59
N ILE A 23 1.05 -3.10 -48.53
CA ILE A 23 2.48 -3.35 -48.32
C ILE A 23 3.13 -2.02 -47.91
N PRO A 24 3.74 -1.91 -46.72
CA PRO A 24 4.32 -0.66 -46.26
C PRO A 24 5.54 -0.29 -47.12
N MET A 25 5.55 0.95 -47.64
CA MET A 25 6.61 1.47 -48.51
C MET A 25 7.80 1.99 -47.68
N SER A 26 9.03 1.84 -48.20
CA SER A 26 10.32 2.04 -47.51
C SER A 26 10.53 3.41 -46.83
N TRP A 27 9.81 4.46 -47.21
CA TRP A 27 9.92 5.81 -46.62
C TRP A 27 9.29 5.95 -45.21
N SER A 28 8.46 4.98 -44.79
CA SER A 28 7.96 4.87 -43.41
C SER A 28 8.97 4.24 -42.44
N THR A 29 10.16 3.84 -42.92
CA THR A 29 11.19 3.17 -42.09
C THR A 29 11.68 4.02 -40.92
N LYS A 30 11.80 5.35 -41.06
CA LYS A 30 12.18 6.24 -39.95
C LYS A 30 11.12 6.26 -38.84
N MET A 31 9.84 6.33 -39.21
CA MET A 31 8.72 6.32 -38.26
C MET A 31 8.55 4.95 -37.60
N ASN A 32 8.65 3.86 -38.37
CA ASN A 32 8.60 2.51 -37.83
C ASN A 32 9.80 2.22 -36.91
N LYS A 33 11.00 2.67 -37.28
CA LYS A 33 12.21 2.57 -36.45
C LYS A 33 12.07 3.39 -35.15
N ALA A 34 11.54 4.62 -35.23
CA ALA A 34 11.25 5.44 -34.05
C ALA A 34 10.20 4.78 -33.14
N ASN A 35 9.14 4.18 -33.71
CA ASN A 35 8.15 3.44 -32.94
C ASN A 35 8.76 2.22 -32.26
N ILE A 36 9.60 1.44 -32.96
CA ILE A 36 10.33 0.30 -32.38
C ILE A 36 11.23 0.77 -31.23
N HIS A 37 12.00 1.85 -31.41
CA HIS A 37 12.81 2.42 -30.31
C HIS A 37 11.94 2.90 -29.15
N SER A 38 10.78 3.52 -29.43
CA SER A 38 9.84 3.93 -28.39
C SER A 38 9.28 2.74 -27.61
N PHE A 39 9.04 1.61 -28.27
CA PHE A 39 8.60 0.38 -27.62
C PHE A 39 9.72 -0.23 -26.77
N GLN A 40 10.97 -0.20 -27.25
CA GLN A 40 12.13 -0.63 -26.45
C GLN A 40 12.28 0.21 -25.17
N ILE A 41 12.23 1.54 -25.29
CA ILE A 41 12.31 2.46 -24.14
C ILE A 41 11.13 2.22 -23.18
N LYS A 42 9.91 2.03 -23.70
CA LYS A 42 8.74 1.70 -22.87
C LYS A 42 8.94 0.39 -22.12
N ASN A 43 9.40 -0.67 -22.79
CA ASN A 43 9.63 -1.95 -22.16
C ASN A 43 10.70 -1.87 -21.05
N GLU A 44 11.78 -1.14 -21.31
CA GLU A 44 12.82 -0.88 -20.30
C GLU A 44 12.25 -0.10 -19.12
N SER A 45 11.46 0.95 -19.38
CA SER A 45 10.81 1.73 -18.32
C SER A 45 9.83 0.90 -17.48
N LEU A 46 9.12 -0.05 -18.09
CA LEU A 46 8.23 -0.97 -17.38
C LEU A 46 9.03 -1.93 -16.48
N TYR A 47 10.20 -2.37 -16.95
CA TYR A 47 11.09 -3.18 -16.13
C TYR A 47 11.62 -2.39 -14.92
N TRP A 48 12.03 -1.14 -15.13
CA TRP A 48 12.43 -0.23 -14.05
C TRP A 48 11.28 0.03 -13.07
N GLN A 49 10.06 0.26 -13.55
CA GLN A 49 8.88 0.42 -12.70
C GLN A 49 8.61 -0.82 -11.86
N LYS A 50 8.70 -2.02 -12.46
CA LYS A 50 8.56 -3.29 -11.73
C LYS A 50 9.59 -3.41 -10.61
N GLN A 51 10.86 -3.11 -10.88
CA GLN A 51 11.89 -3.13 -9.85
C GLN A 51 11.66 -2.09 -8.76
N MET A 52 11.23 -0.88 -9.12
CA MET A 52 10.91 0.19 -8.18
C MET A 52 9.81 -0.25 -7.20
N VAL A 53 8.71 -0.80 -7.71
CA VAL A 53 7.60 -1.32 -6.88
C VAL A 53 8.08 -2.43 -5.94
N LEU A 54 8.92 -3.35 -6.42
CA LEU A 54 9.48 -4.42 -5.58
C LEU A 54 10.39 -3.89 -4.47
N ASN A 55 11.23 -2.89 -4.78
CA ASN A 55 12.13 -2.27 -3.82
C ASN A 55 11.37 -1.46 -2.78
N GLU A 56 10.38 -0.67 -3.21
CA GLU A 56 9.50 0.10 -2.33
C GLU A 56 8.73 -0.81 -1.37
N ALA A 57 8.08 -1.85 -1.90
CA ALA A 57 7.37 -2.82 -1.07
C ALA A 57 8.30 -3.51 -0.05
N SER A 58 9.51 -3.88 -0.48
CA SER A 58 10.48 -4.53 0.42
C SER A 58 11.02 -3.56 1.48
N GLY A 59 11.23 -2.29 1.12
CA GLY A 59 11.61 -1.22 2.06
C GLY A 59 10.52 -0.95 3.09
N MET A 60 9.26 -0.87 2.64
CA MET A 60 8.10 -0.69 3.50
C MET A 60 7.95 -1.84 4.51
N ILE A 61 8.02 -3.10 4.06
CA ILE A 61 7.96 -4.28 4.94
C ILE A 61 9.09 -4.24 5.98
N LYS A 62 10.30 -3.85 5.59
CA LYS A 62 11.43 -3.73 6.51
C LYS A 62 11.19 -2.65 7.56
N ALA A 63 10.66 -1.49 7.15
CA ALA A 63 10.29 -0.42 8.07
C ALA A 63 9.22 -0.87 9.07
N MET A 64 8.14 -1.49 8.59
CA MET A 64 7.07 -2.03 9.44
C MET A 64 7.59 -3.09 10.43
N LYS A 65 8.51 -3.96 10.03
CA LYS A 65 9.12 -4.95 10.94
C LYS A 65 9.94 -4.30 12.05
N THR A 66 10.69 -3.25 11.73
CA THR A 66 11.45 -2.47 12.72
C THR A 66 10.50 -1.78 13.69
N GLU A 67 9.44 -1.15 13.18
CA GLU A 67 8.40 -0.53 14.00
C GLU A 67 7.71 -1.53 14.92
N LEU A 68 7.33 -2.70 14.39
CA LEU A 68 6.71 -3.78 15.16
C LEU A 68 7.63 -4.24 16.31
N SER A 69 8.92 -4.41 16.05
CA SER A 69 9.89 -4.78 17.09
C SER A 69 9.94 -3.72 18.19
N PHE A 70 10.02 -2.45 17.81
CA PHE A 70 10.07 -1.34 18.74
C PHE A 70 8.79 -1.22 19.58
N LEU A 71 7.61 -1.37 18.97
CA LEU A 71 6.34 -1.39 19.67
C LEU A 71 6.27 -2.54 20.70
N LYS A 72 6.72 -3.74 20.32
CA LYS A 72 6.77 -4.90 21.23
C LYS A 72 7.68 -4.66 22.42
N ASP A 73 8.85 -4.05 22.20
CA ASP A 73 9.76 -3.71 23.29
C ASP A 73 9.15 -2.67 24.24
N GLN A 74 8.54 -1.62 23.70
CA GLN A 74 7.84 -0.62 24.52
C GLN A 74 6.69 -1.22 25.32
N TYR A 75 5.88 -2.10 24.70
CA TYR A 75 4.80 -2.80 25.38
C TYR A 75 5.34 -3.64 26.54
N ARG A 76 6.42 -4.42 26.30
CA ARG A 76 7.07 -5.24 27.32
C ARG A 76 7.63 -4.40 28.48
N ILE A 77 8.25 -3.27 28.20
CA ILE A 77 8.75 -2.34 29.23
C ILE A 77 7.57 -1.78 30.04
N SER A 78 6.47 -1.44 29.38
CA SER A 78 5.28 -0.90 30.04
C SER A 78 4.68 -1.91 31.02
N GLU A 79 4.44 -3.15 30.56
CA GLU A 79 3.87 -4.24 31.35
C GLU A 79 4.79 -4.67 32.50
N ASN A 80 6.09 -4.85 32.23
CA ASN A 80 7.00 -5.47 33.21
C ASN A 80 7.69 -4.47 34.14
N SER A 81 7.64 -3.18 33.84
CA SER A 81 8.40 -2.18 34.60
C SER A 81 7.57 -0.95 34.95
N ILE A 82 6.93 -0.29 33.99
CA ILE A 82 6.22 0.97 34.22
C ILE A 82 4.95 0.73 35.06
N ILE A 83 4.05 -0.14 34.62
CA ILE A 83 2.79 -0.44 35.32
C ILE A 83 3.05 -0.96 36.75
N PRO A 84 3.97 -1.93 36.98
CA PRO A 84 4.28 -2.38 38.33
C PRO A 84 4.87 -1.28 39.23
N ALA A 85 5.70 -0.39 38.69
CA ALA A 85 6.25 0.72 39.45
C ALA A 85 5.16 1.73 39.86
N LEU A 86 4.29 2.10 38.92
CA LEU A 86 3.15 2.99 39.19
C LEU A 86 2.15 2.36 40.16
N ARG A 87 1.91 1.04 40.06
CA ARG A 87 1.08 0.31 41.02
C ARG A 87 1.64 0.41 42.43
N LYS A 88 2.94 0.15 42.61
CA LYS A 88 3.60 0.29 43.93
C LYS A 88 3.55 1.71 44.46
N ASN A 89 3.67 2.71 43.58
CA ASN A 89 3.52 4.12 43.96
C ASN A 89 2.10 4.39 44.49
N TYR A 90 1.08 3.99 43.74
CA TYR A 90 -0.31 4.10 44.17
C TYR A 90 -0.59 3.39 45.49
N GLU A 91 -0.11 2.15 45.66
CA GLU A 91 -0.25 1.40 46.93
C GLU A 91 0.42 2.13 48.10
N THR A 92 1.59 2.72 47.87
CA THR A 92 2.34 3.47 48.89
C THR A 92 1.59 4.75 49.29
N ALA A 93 1.12 5.52 48.32
CA ALA A 93 0.32 6.71 48.55
C ALA A 93 -0.98 6.37 49.31
N LEU A 94 -1.66 5.29 48.91
CA LEU A 94 -2.88 4.83 49.55
C LEU A 94 -2.64 4.44 51.02
N LEU A 95 -1.56 3.72 51.31
CA LEU A 95 -1.18 3.36 52.68
C LEU A 95 -0.85 4.60 53.54
N ALA A 96 -0.16 5.60 52.99
CA ALA A 96 0.12 6.84 53.71
C ALA A 96 -1.17 7.60 54.04
N TRP A 97 -2.08 7.73 53.07
CA TRP A 97 -3.38 8.36 53.29
C TRP A 97 -4.22 7.60 54.34
N GLN A 98 -4.31 6.27 54.26
CA GLN A 98 -5.05 5.44 55.22
C GLN A 98 -4.53 5.58 56.67
N ASN A 99 -3.23 5.81 56.83
CA ASN A 99 -2.61 6.04 58.14
C ASN A 99 -2.66 7.51 58.59
N ASN A 100 -3.35 8.39 57.86
CA ASN A 100 -3.40 9.84 58.08
C ASN A 100 -2.00 10.51 58.06
N THR A 101 -1.04 9.92 57.35
CA THR A 101 0.33 10.47 57.19
C THR A 101 0.59 11.05 55.79
N GLY A 102 -0.36 10.91 54.86
CA GLY A 102 -0.31 11.43 53.50
C GLY A 102 -1.60 12.11 53.06
N ASP A 103 -1.60 12.65 51.84
CA ASP A 103 -2.71 13.42 51.26
C ASP A 103 -3.52 12.56 50.27
N LEU A 104 -4.84 12.74 50.25
CA LEU A 104 -5.74 12.12 49.27
C LEU A 104 -5.39 12.50 47.84
N PHE A 105 -4.95 13.75 47.59
CA PHE A 105 -4.57 14.18 46.24
C PHE A 105 -3.41 13.37 45.67
N GLN A 106 -2.43 12.98 46.51
CA GLN A 106 -1.32 12.12 46.08
C GLN A 106 -1.79 10.72 45.66
N VAL A 107 -2.83 10.19 46.33
CA VAL A 107 -3.46 8.92 45.96
C VAL A 107 -4.14 9.04 44.61
N GLN A 108 -4.88 10.13 44.39
CA GLN A 108 -5.57 10.40 43.14
C GLN A 108 -4.58 10.53 41.96
N ASP A 109 -3.51 11.31 42.12
CA ASP A 109 -2.49 11.50 41.08
C ASP A 109 -1.79 10.18 40.73
N ALA A 110 -1.47 9.36 41.73
CA ALA A 110 -0.84 8.07 41.52
C ALA A 110 -1.78 7.07 40.82
N TRP A 111 -3.08 7.09 41.15
CA TRP A 111 -4.10 6.28 40.50
C TRP A 111 -4.30 6.70 39.04
N GLU A 112 -4.41 8.00 38.78
CA GLU A 112 -4.55 8.54 37.43
C GLU A 112 -3.34 8.16 36.57
N SER A 113 -2.13 8.34 37.10
CA SER A 113 -0.88 7.95 36.43
C SER A 113 -0.87 6.45 36.08
N LEU A 114 -1.28 5.59 37.02
CA LEU A 114 -1.38 4.14 36.78
C LEU A 114 -2.38 3.81 35.66
N ASN A 115 -3.57 4.40 35.70
CA ASN A 115 -4.60 4.16 34.69
C ASN A 115 -4.18 4.67 33.30
N MET A 116 -3.59 5.86 33.23
CA MET A 116 -3.09 6.41 31.98
C MET A 116 -2.01 5.51 31.36
N ALA A 117 -1.10 4.97 32.17
CA ALA A 117 -0.10 4.02 31.70
C ALA A 117 -0.72 2.70 31.21
N GLN A 118 -1.76 2.20 31.87
CA GLN A 118 -2.49 1.02 31.42
C GLN A 118 -3.20 1.27 30.07
N LEU A 119 -3.86 2.41 29.91
CA LEU A 119 -4.49 2.79 28.65
C LEU A 119 -3.47 2.91 27.50
N ASP A 120 -2.36 3.63 27.73
CA ASP A 120 -1.28 3.75 26.74
C ASP A 120 -0.66 2.38 26.37
N THR A 121 -0.65 1.43 27.31
CA THR A 121 -0.19 0.06 27.05
C THR A 121 -1.18 -0.72 26.17
N LEU A 122 -2.48 -0.53 26.36
CA LEU A 122 -3.51 -1.11 25.50
C LEU A 122 -3.45 -0.52 24.09
N ASP A 123 -3.23 0.79 23.96
CA ASP A 123 -3.06 1.45 22.66
C ASP A 123 -1.83 0.90 21.92
N LYS A 124 -0.72 0.66 22.62
CA LYS A 124 0.47 -0.01 22.05
C LYS A 124 0.14 -1.42 21.57
N LEU A 125 -0.62 -2.20 22.35
CA LEU A 125 -1.04 -3.53 21.95
C LEU A 125 -1.90 -3.49 20.68
N GLN A 126 -2.85 -2.56 20.62
CA GLN A 126 -3.67 -2.37 19.42
C GLN A 126 -2.79 -2.06 18.21
N ARG A 127 -1.82 -1.14 18.34
CA ARG A 127 -0.88 -0.81 17.26
C ARG A 127 -0.06 -2.02 16.82
N ILE A 128 0.45 -2.83 17.76
CA ILE A 128 1.16 -4.08 17.45
C ILE A 128 0.29 -4.97 16.55
N LEU A 129 -0.97 -5.20 16.93
CA LEU A 129 -1.88 -6.07 16.18
C LEU A 129 -2.18 -5.51 14.79
N VAL A 130 -2.43 -4.20 14.68
CA VAL A 130 -2.68 -3.55 13.38
C VAL A 130 -1.46 -3.66 12.47
N THR A 131 -0.26 -3.35 12.97
CA THR A 131 0.99 -3.47 12.19
C THR A 131 1.26 -4.92 11.77
N GLN A 132 0.91 -5.91 12.61
CA GLN A 132 1.03 -7.33 12.21
C GLN A 132 0.11 -7.67 11.04
N VAL A 133 -1.16 -7.28 11.12
CA VAL A 133 -2.14 -7.49 10.03
C VAL A 133 -1.68 -6.78 8.75
N GLU A 134 -1.14 -5.57 8.85
CA GLU A 134 -0.60 -4.84 7.70
C GLU A 134 0.60 -5.56 7.07
N ILE A 135 1.55 -6.04 7.88
CA ILE A 135 2.69 -6.81 7.37
C ILE A 135 2.21 -8.08 6.66
N GLU A 136 1.27 -8.82 7.25
CA GLU A 136 0.69 -10.04 6.66
C GLU A 136 0.04 -9.74 5.30
N LYS A 137 -0.80 -8.70 5.24
CA LYS A 137 -1.43 -8.24 4.00
C LYS A 137 -0.40 -7.90 2.92
N GLN A 138 0.70 -7.23 3.27
CA GLN A 138 1.75 -6.88 2.31
C GLN A 138 2.58 -8.09 1.86
N MET A 139 2.64 -9.16 2.66
CA MET A 139 3.27 -10.42 2.30
C MET A 139 2.37 -11.31 1.42
N GLU A 140 1.05 -11.30 1.62
CA GLU A 140 0.09 -12.04 0.79
C GLU A 140 -0.09 -11.46 -0.61
N ILE A 141 0.13 -10.16 -0.79
CA ILE A 141 0.05 -9.48 -2.10
C ILE A 141 1.26 -9.83 -3.01
N LYS A 142 2.32 -10.44 -2.47
CA LYS A 142 3.49 -10.92 -3.23
C LYS A 142 3.30 -12.33 -3.77
#